data_AF-A0A914TPU7-F1
#
_entry.id   AF-A0A914TPU7-F1
#
_cell.length_a   1.000
_cell.length_b   1.000
_cell.length_c   1.000
_cell.angle_alpha   90.00
_cell.angle_beta   90.00
_cell.angle_gamma   90.00
#
_symmetry.space_group_name_H-M   'P 1'
#
loop_
_entity.id
_entity.type
_entity.pdbx_description
1 polymer ?
#
loop_
_entity_poly.entity_id
_entity_poly.type
_entity_poly.pdbx_seq_one_letter_code
_entity_poly.pdbx_strand_id
1 'polypeptide(L)'
;MNNKEVIIEVDPRTNEPHHLWEDILAKERIYQPIQNLLSLTEPIKPNYVRFVCISDTHEKLDELLPQIPAGDVLIHCGDFTNFGDESAIRKFDTEIGLLPHKYKIVIAGNHELGFEDNEDLTLRGEKYIEHGTPEGYKLLKNCIYLHDNSVTVFGIKVYGSSWHPLPGYSFSRERGEALLKEWKNIPSDTDILLTHTPPLGYLDLFKGERWGCTELLNTVEYRVKPKYHIFGHVHEQNGIATNGKTTFINASICNHDLEIVNKPIIFDIPLPKNVSKI
;
A
#
# COMPACT_ATOMS: atom_id res chain seq x y z
N MET A 1 -8.13 31.89 -9.55
CA MET A 1 -7.13 31.88 -8.47
C MET A 1 -5.98 31.03 -8.99
N ASN A 2 -4.77 31.58 -9.03
CA ASN A 2 -3.59 30.86 -9.54
C ASN A 2 -3.32 29.65 -8.62
N ASN A 3 -3.72 28.44 -9.05
CA ASN A 3 -3.22 27.21 -8.45
C ASN A 3 -1.74 27.12 -8.80
N LYS A 4 -0.88 27.67 -7.94
CA LYS A 4 0.54 27.34 -7.99
C LYS A 4 0.65 25.83 -7.77
N GLU A 5 1.18 25.15 -8.76
CA GLU A 5 1.52 23.74 -8.68
C GLU A 5 2.45 23.55 -7.47
N VAL A 6 2.06 22.66 -6.55
CA VAL A 6 2.88 22.37 -5.37
C VAL A 6 4.02 21.46 -5.82
N ILE A 7 5.22 22.04 -5.89
CA ILE A 7 6.44 21.31 -6.19
C ILE A 7 6.98 20.71 -4.89
N ILE A 8 7.22 19.41 -4.90
CA ILE A 8 7.90 18.70 -3.82
C ILE A 8 9.38 18.61 -4.19
N GLU A 9 10.25 18.93 -3.23
CA GLU A 9 11.70 18.80 -3.33
C GLU A 9 12.17 17.71 -2.36
N VAL A 10 13.36 17.16 -2.63
CA VAL A 10 14.01 16.18 -1.73
C VAL A 10 14.31 16.84 -0.40
N ASP A 11 13.93 16.20 0.71
CA ASP A 11 14.34 16.68 2.03
C ASP A 11 15.84 16.41 2.21
N PRO A 12 16.65 17.40 2.61
CA PRO A 12 18.09 17.21 2.82
C PRO A 12 18.43 16.12 3.85
N ARG A 13 17.46 15.72 4.68
CA ARG A 13 17.59 14.68 5.71
C ARG A 13 16.83 13.40 5.35
N THR A 14 16.51 13.17 4.08
CA THR A 14 15.79 11.96 3.64
C THR A 14 16.47 10.64 4.07
N ASN A 15 17.80 10.65 4.24
CA ASN A 15 18.59 9.52 4.70
C ASN A 15 18.67 9.39 6.24
N GLU A 16 18.04 10.30 6.99
CA GLU A 16 17.95 10.27 8.45
C GLU A 16 16.48 10.27 8.90
N PRO A 17 15.66 9.29 8.46
CA PRO A 17 14.21 9.33 8.64
C PRO A 17 13.79 9.43 10.11
N HIS A 18 14.51 8.80 11.04
CA HIS A 18 14.20 8.86 12.47
C HIS A 18 14.33 10.29 13.03
N HIS A 19 15.51 10.90 12.93
CA HIS A 19 15.75 12.27 13.41
C HIS A 19 14.87 13.30 12.68
N LEU A 20 14.68 13.12 11.36
CA LEU A 20 13.80 13.98 10.58
C LEU A 20 12.36 13.95 11.15
N TRP A 21 11.84 12.76 11.48
CA TRP A 21 10.51 12.64 12.04
C TRP A 21 10.38 13.26 13.44
N GLU A 22 11.38 13.10 14.31
CA GLU A 22 11.39 13.75 15.62
C GLU A 22 11.28 15.28 15.51
N ASP A 23 12.07 15.88 14.61
CA ASP A 23 12.03 17.32 14.35
C ASP A 23 10.72 17.78 13.70
N ILE A 24 10.12 16.92 12.86
CA ILE A 24 8.83 17.17 12.24
C ILE A 24 7.72 17.15 13.29
N LEU A 25 7.70 16.17 14.18
CA LEU A 25 6.71 16.06 15.26
C LEU A 25 6.82 17.23 16.24
N ALA A 26 8.03 17.67 16.55
CA ALA A 26 8.28 18.84 17.40
C ALA A 26 7.68 20.15 16.84
N LYS A 27 7.32 20.17 15.54
CA LYS A 27 6.69 21.31 14.85
C LYS A 27 5.17 21.18 14.72
N GLU A 28 4.52 20.44 15.63
CA GLU A 28 3.06 20.28 15.74
C GLU A 28 2.40 19.61 14.52
N ARG A 29 3.11 18.72 13.81
CA ARG A 29 2.48 17.92 12.75
C ARG A 29 1.46 16.96 13.37
N ILE A 30 0.27 16.88 12.78
CA ILE A 30 -0.84 16.10 13.33
C ILE A 30 -0.58 14.61 13.06
N TYR A 31 -0.38 13.85 14.12
CA TYR A 31 -0.46 12.39 14.10
C TYR A 31 -1.47 11.94 15.15
N GLN A 32 -2.52 11.25 14.73
CA GLN A 32 -3.57 10.75 15.62
C GLN A 32 -3.84 9.26 15.33
N PRO A 33 -3.53 8.34 16.24
CA PRO A 33 -3.90 6.94 16.08
C PRO A 33 -5.42 6.77 16.18
N ILE A 34 -6.00 5.95 15.31
CA ILE A 34 -7.42 5.62 15.32
C ILE A 34 -7.60 4.23 15.95
N GLN A 35 -8.12 4.21 17.18
CA GLN A 35 -8.28 2.96 17.96
C GLN A 35 -9.66 2.33 17.80
N ASN A 36 -10.69 3.13 17.48
CA ASN A 36 -12.07 2.67 17.31
C ASN A 36 -12.30 2.20 15.87
N LEU A 37 -11.80 1.01 15.58
CA LEU A 37 -11.97 0.37 14.28
C LEU A 37 -13.42 -0.09 14.07
N LEU A 38 -13.87 -0.05 12.82
CA LEU A 38 -15.12 -0.69 12.43
C LEU A 38 -15.03 -2.20 12.69
N SER A 39 -16.06 -2.77 13.34
CA SER A 39 -16.15 -4.21 13.55
C SER A 39 -16.26 -4.92 12.20
N LEU A 40 -15.52 -6.03 12.04
CA LEU A 40 -15.57 -6.85 10.82
C LEU A 40 -16.98 -7.43 10.53
N THR A 41 -17.85 -7.46 11.54
CA THR A 41 -19.23 -7.92 11.45
C THR A 41 -20.25 -6.78 11.27
N GLU A 42 -19.80 -5.52 11.25
CA GLU A 42 -20.69 -4.37 11.07
C GLU A 42 -21.44 -4.50 9.73
N PRO A 43 -22.75 -4.24 9.64
CA PRO A 43 -23.45 -4.26 8.37
C PRO A 43 -22.92 -3.21 7.38
N ILE A 44 -22.85 -3.55 6.09
CA ILE A 44 -22.49 -2.59 5.04
C ILE A 44 -23.71 -1.71 4.73
N LYS A 45 -23.57 -0.39 4.84
CA LYS A 45 -24.66 0.54 4.52
C LYS A 45 -24.90 0.57 3.00
N PRO A 46 -26.15 0.56 2.51
CA PRO A 46 -26.44 0.52 1.06
C PRO A 46 -25.81 1.67 0.26
N ASN A 47 -25.68 2.85 0.87
CA ASN A 47 -25.14 4.06 0.27
C ASN A 47 -23.63 4.28 0.52
N TYR A 48 -22.90 3.26 0.98
CA TYR A 48 -21.46 3.32 1.23
C TYR A 48 -20.75 2.14 0.58
N VAL A 49 -19.57 2.34 0.01
CA VAL A 49 -18.67 1.27 -0.44
C VAL A 49 -17.78 0.86 0.72
N ARG A 50 -17.75 -0.44 1.05
CA ARG A 50 -16.83 -1.02 2.01
C ARG A 50 -15.57 -1.52 1.32
N PHE A 51 -14.44 -1.03 1.79
CA PHE A 51 -13.12 -1.50 1.43
C PHE A 51 -12.59 -2.44 2.51
N VAL A 52 -11.97 -3.53 2.09
CA VAL A 52 -11.28 -4.50 2.96
C VAL A 52 -9.81 -4.47 2.60
N CYS A 53 -8.95 -4.17 3.56
CA CYS A 53 -7.54 -3.92 3.35
C CYS A 53 -6.72 -5.02 4.02
N ILE A 54 -5.85 -5.63 3.24
CA ILE A 54 -4.83 -6.59 3.65
C ILE A 54 -3.52 -6.26 2.94
N SER A 55 -2.42 -6.84 3.41
CA SER A 55 -1.09 -6.74 2.81
C SER A 55 -0.19 -7.81 3.43
N ASP A 56 0.95 -8.10 2.81
CA ASP A 56 2.02 -8.91 3.41
C ASP A 56 1.49 -10.28 3.86
N THR A 57 0.82 -10.98 2.95
CA THR A 57 0.26 -12.32 3.22
C THR A 57 1.27 -13.43 2.99
N HIS A 58 2.35 -13.19 2.24
CA HIS A 58 3.48 -14.11 2.10
C HIS A 58 3.07 -15.57 1.80
N GLU A 59 2.21 -15.75 0.79
CA GLU A 59 1.65 -17.03 0.33
C GLU A 59 0.67 -17.72 1.29
N LYS A 60 0.18 -17.02 2.32
CA LYS A 60 -0.78 -17.52 3.32
C LYS A 60 -2.19 -16.98 3.16
N LEU A 61 -2.56 -16.56 1.94
CA LEU A 61 -3.91 -16.04 1.69
C LEU A 61 -4.98 -17.10 1.97
N ASP A 62 -4.74 -18.37 1.62
CA ASP A 62 -5.58 -19.52 1.99
C ASP A 62 -5.90 -19.61 3.48
N GLU A 63 -4.88 -19.46 4.34
CA GLU A 63 -5.05 -19.47 5.79
C GLU A 63 -5.87 -18.26 6.29
N LEU A 64 -5.78 -17.13 5.58
CA LEU A 64 -6.50 -15.90 5.89
C LEU A 64 -7.94 -15.88 5.36
N LEU A 65 -8.28 -16.65 4.32
CA LEU A 65 -9.61 -16.63 3.67
C LEU A 65 -10.80 -16.65 4.65
N PRO A 66 -10.82 -17.49 5.72
CA PRO A 66 -11.94 -17.51 6.67
C PRO A 66 -12.10 -16.23 7.49
N GLN A 67 -11.04 -15.41 7.58
CA GLN A 67 -11.00 -14.17 8.34
C GLN A 67 -11.28 -12.93 7.48
N ILE A 68 -11.30 -13.07 6.14
CA ILE A 68 -11.60 -11.96 5.24
C ILE A 68 -13.10 -11.61 5.35
N PRO A 69 -13.45 -10.40 5.83
CA PRO A 69 -14.83 -9.98 5.95
C PRO A 69 -15.48 -9.69 4.59
N ALA A 70 -16.82 -9.68 4.59
CA ALA A 70 -17.57 -9.18 3.46
C ALA A 70 -17.25 -7.70 3.18
N GLY A 71 -17.16 -7.35 1.90
CA GLY A 71 -16.93 -5.98 1.43
C GLY A 71 -17.20 -5.86 -0.06
N ASP A 72 -17.20 -4.63 -0.57
CA ASP A 72 -17.43 -4.37 -1.99
C ASP A 72 -16.11 -4.42 -2.78
N VAL A 73 -15.02 -3.96 -2.16
CA VAL A 73 -13.68 -3.90 -2.74
C VAL A 73 -12.65 -4.49 -1.77
N LEU A 74 -11.88 -5.47 -2.22
CA LEU A 74 -10.68 -5.94 -1.52
C LEU A 74 -9.45 -5.20 -2.05
N ILE A 75 -8.54 -4.81 -1.16
CA ILE A 75 -7.25 -4.19 -1.47
C ILE A 75 -6.14 -5.05 -0.85
N HIS A 76 -5.12 -5.39 -1.65
CA HIS A 76 -3.88 -6.02 -1.19
C HIS A 76 -2.67 -5.13 -1.49
N CYS A 77 -1.93 -4.69 -0.46
CA CYS A 77 -0.83 -3.72 -0.61
C CYS A 77 0.57 -4.33 -0.85
N GLY A 78 0.63 -5.42 -1.61
CA GLY A 78 1.90 -6.11 -1.93
C GLY A 78 2.32 -7.21 -0.96
N ASP A 79 3.40 -7.89 -1.31
CA ASP A 79 4.00 -9.03 -0.61
C ASP A 79 3.00 -10.18 -0.40
N PHE A 80 2.32 -10.54 -1.50
CA PHE A 80 1.45 -11.71 -1.53
C PHE A 80 2.21 -13.01 -1.86
N THR A 81 3.44 -12.89 -2.36
CA THR A 81 4.39 -13.99 -2.54
C THR A 81 5.62 -13.82 -1.65
N ASN A 82 6.44 -14.87 -1.48
CA ASN A 82 7.75 -14.72 -0.82
C ASN A 82 8.85 -14.33 -1.80
N PHE A 83 8.78 -14.76 -3.06
CA PHE A 83 9.85 -14.51 -4.03
C PHE A 83 9.36 -14.27 -5.45
N GLY A 84 8.06 -14.01 -5.68
CA GLY A 84 7.53 -13.81 -7.03
C GLY A 84 7.60 -15.05 -7.92
N ASP A 85 7.68 -16.25 -7.34
CA ASP A 85 7.74 -17.50 -8.11
C ASP A 85 6.39 -17.78 -8.79
N GLU A 86 6.42 -18.29 -10.01
CA GLU A 86 5.21 -18.48 -10.84
C GLU A 86 4.12 -19.31 -10.13
N SER A 87 4.51 -20.36 -9.42
CA SER A 87 3.58 -21.20 -8.66
C SER A 87 2.88 -20.43 -7.55
N ALA A 88 3.61 -19.58 -6.81
CA ALA A 88 3.08 -18.74 -5.74
C ALA A 88 2.12 -17.69 -6.30
N ILE A 89 2.47 -17.05 -7.43
CA ILE A 89 1.59 -16.08 -8.09
C ILE A 89 0.28 -16.73 -8.53
N ARG A 90 0.34 -17.92 -9.14
CA ARG A 90 -0.86 -18.67 -9.58
C ARG A 90 -1.72 -19.15 -8.40
N LYS A 91 -1.08 -19.58 -7.30
CA LYS A 91 -1.76 -19.91 -6.05
C LYS A 91 -2.55 -18.69 -5.56
N PHE A 92 -1.87 -17.55 -5.39
CA PHE A 92 -2.49 -16.30 -4.98
C PHE A 92 -3.65 -15.87 -5.89
N ASP A 93 -3.46 -15.89 -7.22
CA ASP A 93 -4.51 -15.51 -8.17
C ASP A 93 -5.76 -16.41 -8.07
N THR A 94 -5.55 -17.71 -7.84
CA THR A 94 -6.64 -18.66 -7.62
C THR A 94 -7.39 -18.34 -6.32
N GLU A 95 -6.66 -18.13 -5.23
CA GLU A 95 -7.22 -17.89 -3.89
C GLU A 95 -7.97 -16.55 -3.80
N ILE A 96 -7.39 -15.47 -4.31
CA ILE A 96 -8.06 -14.17 -4.36
C ILE A 96 -9.31 -14.22 -5.26
N GLY A 97 -9.33 -15.12 -6.25
CA GLY A 97 -10.50 -15.38 -7.10
C GLY A 97 -11.69 -16.00 -6.38
N LEU A 98 -11.47 -16.69 -5.25
CA LEU A 98 -12.54 -17.28 -4.43
C LEU A 98 -13.31 -16.24 -3.61
N LEU A 99 -12.72 -15.06 -3.39
CA LEU A 99 -13.30 -14.02 -2.57
C LEU A 99 -14.46 -13.31 -3.29
N PRO A 100 -15.60 -13.06 -2.60
CA PRO A 100 -16.84 -12.60 -3.23
C PRO A 100 -16.86 -11.09 -3.55
N HIS A 101 -15.81 -10.34 -3.19
CA HIS A 101 -15.71 -8.90 -3.41
C HIS A 101 -15.82 -8.59 -4.91
N LYS A 102 -16.63 -7.58 -5.26
CA LYS A 102 -16.88 -7.22 -6.67
C LYS A 102 -15.59 -6.81 -7.39
N TYR A 103 -14.72 -6.09 -6.67
CA TYR A 103 -13.39 -5.72 -7.14
C TYR A 103 -12.34 -6.20 -6.15
N LYS A 104 -11.20 -6.66 -6.68
CA LYS A 104 -9.99 -6.96 -5.92
C LYS A 104 -8.86 -6.19 -6.57
N ILE A 105 -8.24 -5.26 -5.84
CA ILE A 105 -7.19 -4.37 -6.34
C ILE A 105 -5.90 -4.76 -5.62
N VAL A 106 -4.83 -4.97 -6.38
CA VAL A 106 -3.55 -5.45 -5.86
C VAL A 106 -2.44 -4.58 -6.41
N ILE A 107 -1.48 -4.22 -5.57
CA ILE A 107 -0.16 -3.74 -5.99
C ILE A 107 0.89 -4.80 -5.64
N ALA A 108 2.06 -4.73 -6.26
CA ALA A 108 3.22 -5.52 -5.83
C ALA A 108 3.91 -4.86 -4.63
N GLY A 109 4.55 -5.68 -3.80
CA GLY A 109 5.52 -5.26 -2.80
C GLY A 109 6.95 -5.61 -3.23
N ASN A 110 7.87 -5.64 -2.27
CA ASN A 110 9.27 -5.94 -2.57
C ASN A 110 9.50 -7.43 -2.88
N HIS A 111 8.63 -8.33 -2.43
CA HIS A 111 8.78 -9.78 -2.63
C HIS A 111 8.24 -10.29 -3.97
N GLU A 112 7.51 -9.48 -4.74
CA GLU A 112 7.10 -9.81 -6.11
C GLU A 112 8.25 -9.65 -7.12
N LEU A 113 9.28 -10.49 -6.97
CA LEU A 113 10.47 -10.44 -7.82
C LEU A 113 10.13 -10.67 -9.31
N GLY A 114 10.67 -9.82 -10.19
CA GLY A 114 10.41 -9.85 -11.64
C GLY A 114 9.14 -9.12 -12.10
N PHE A 115 8.38 -8.48 -11.21
CA PHE A 115 7.24 -7.65 -11.61
C PHE A 115 7.65 -6.28 -12.16
N GLU A 116 8.85 -5.80 -11.86
CA GLU A 116 9.36 -4.55 -12.42
C GLU A 116 9.82 -4.78 -13.86
N ASP A 117 9.16 -4.10 -14.81
CA ASP A 117 9.57 -4.15 -16.21
C ASP A 117 10.98 -3.55 -16.37
N ASN A 118 11.88 -4.31 -17.01
CA ASN A 118 13.29 -3.94 -17.20
C ASN A 118 14.09 -3.78 -15.89
N GLU A 119 13.74 -4.55 -14.85
CA GLU A 119 14.52 -4.63 -13.62
C GLU A 119 16.01 -4.90 -13.90
N ASP A 120 16.88 -4.12 -13.26
CA ASP A 120 18.32 -4.38 -13.27
C ASP A 120 18.66 -5.47 -12.26
N LEU A 121 18.75 -6.70 -12.75
CA LEU A 121 19.07 -7.87 -11.92
C LEU A 121 20.42 -7.78 -11.20
N THR A 122 21.32 -6.87 -11.60
CA THR A 122 22.59 -6.66 -10.88
C THR A 122 22.42 -5.96 -9.54
N LEU A 123 21.28 -5.26 -9.35
CA LEU A 123 20.91 -4.61 -8.08
C LEU A 123 20.18 -5.56 -7.14
N ARG A 124 19.80 -6.76 -7.61
CA ARG A 124 19.09 -7.75 -6.82
C ARG A 124 20.05 -8.44 -5.86
N GLY A 125 19.62 -8.66 -4.63
CA GLY A 125 20.44 -9.35 -3.63
C GLY A 125 20.78 -10.78 -4.06
N GLU A 126 21.99 -11.26 -3.76
CA GLU A 126 22.50 -12.55 -4.24
C GLU A 126 21.54 -13.73 -4.00
N LYS A 127 20.88 -13.75 -2.84
CA LYS A 127 19.88 -14.77 -2.46
C LYS A 127 18.61 -14.78 -3.32
N TYR A 128 18.39 -13.76 -4.15
CA TYR A 128 17.15 -13.54 -4.92
C TYR A 128 17.37 -13.60 -6.44
N ILE A 129 18.61 -13.73 -6.89
CA ILE A 129 18.96 -13.72 -8.32
C ILE A 129 18.27 -14.86 -9.08
N GLU A 130 18.11 -16.02 -8.46
CA GLU A 130 17.49 -17.21 -9.08
C GLU A 130 15.96 -17.26 -8.93
N HIS A 131 15.36 -16.26 -8.28
CA HIS A 131 13.93 -16.21 -8.00
C HIS A 131 13.17 -15.22 -8.88
N GLY A 132 11.85 -15.32 -8.84
CA GLY A 132 10.96 -14.36 -9.48
C GLY A 132 10.54 -14.75 -10.89
N THR A 133 9.48 -14.10 -11.34
CA THR A 133 8.87 -14.35 -12.64
C THR A 133 8.83 -13.03 -13.41
N PRO A 134 9.63 -12.88 -14.48
CA PRO A 134 9.55 -11.70 -15.34
C PRO A 134 8.13 -11.44 -15.81
N GLU A 135 7.66 -10.21 -15.62
CA GLU A 135 6.28 -9.79 -15.92
C GLU A 135 5.21 -10.65 -15.21
N GLY A 136 5.52 -11.17 -14.02
CA GLY A 136 4.65 -12.06 -13.26
C GLY A 136 3.26 -11.50 -12.98
N TYR A 137 3.10 -10.18 -12.94
CA TYR A 137 1.80 -9.51 -12.85
C TYR A 137 0.82 -9.93 -13.95
N LYS A 138 1.31 -10.35 -15.12
CA LYS A 138 0.46 -10.83 -16.23
C LYS A 138 -0.28 -12.13 -15.88
N LEU A 139 0.17 -12.86 -14.86
CA LEU A 139 -0.48 -14.08 -14.39
C LEU A 139 -1.70 -13.80 -13.49
N LEU A 140 -1.85 -12.57 -12.99
CA LEU A 140 -3.00 -12.14 -12.20
C LEU A 140 -4.22 -11.91 -13.12
N LYS A 141 -5.22 -12.80 -13.02
CA LYS A 141 -6.45 -12.78 -13.84
C LYS A 141 -7.70 -12.48 -13.02
N ASN A 142 -7.66 -12.68 -11.71
CA ASN A 142 -8.81 -12.55 -10.82
C ASN A 142 -8.82 -11.24 -10.03
N CYS A 143 -7.83 -10.38 -10.23
CA CYS A 143 -7.73 -9.06 -9.62
C CYS A 143 -7.28 -7.99 -10.63
N ILE A 144 -7.40 -6.74 -10.22
CA ILE A 144 -6.91 -5.57 -10.93
C ILE A 144 -5.54 -5.24 -10.33
N TYR A 145 -4.48 -5.56 -11.08
CA TYR A 145 -3.14 -5.16 -10.72
C TYR A 145 -2.90 -3.69 -11.07
N LEU A 146 -2.32 -2.93 -10.13
CA LEU A 146 -1.89 -1.55 -10.34
C LEU A 146 -0.38 -1.42 -10.06
N HIS A 147 0.31 -0.77 -10.99
CA HIS A 147 1.63 -0.21 -10.78
C HIS A 147 1.72 1.08 -11.62
N ASP A 148 1.97 2.19 -10.94
CA ASP A 148 1.94 3.56 -11.48
C ASP A 148 0.74 3.90 -12.36
N ASN A 149 -0.43 3.34 -12.00
CA ASN A 149 -1.67 3.53 -12.73
C ASN A 149 -2.86 3.59 -11.76
N SER A 150 -4.03 3.96 -12.28
CA SER A 150 -5.27 4.07 -11.52
C SER A 150 -6.42 3.27 -12.10
N VAL A 151 -7.34 2.91 -11.22
CA VAL A 151 -8.66 2.41 -11.57
C VAL A 151 -9.72 3.20 -10.81
N THR A 152 -10.88 3.40 -11.42
CA THR A 152 -12.04 3.98 -10.75
C THR A 152 -13.06 2.89 -10.47
N VAL A 153 -13.36 2.65 -9.19
CA VAL A 153 -14.38 1.70 -8.75
C VAL A 153 -15.44 2.45 -7.98
N PHE A 154 -16.72 2.28 -8.36
CA PHE A 154 -17.84 3.02 -7.77
C PHE A 154 -17.63 4.55 -7.73
N GLY A 155 -16.97 5.12 -8.75
CA GLY A 155 -16.67 6.55 -8.82
C GLY A 155 -15.58 7.03 -7.86
N ILE A 156 -14.84 6.13 -7.23
CA ILE A 156 -13.72 6.41 -6.32
C ILE A 156 -12.42 6.03 -7.05
N LYS A 157 -11.49 6.98 -7.19
CA LYS A 157 -10.23 6.79 -7.90
C LYS A 157 -9.15 6.21 -6.98
N VAL A 158 -8.68 5.02 -7.33
CA VAL A 158 -7.60 4.31 -6.64
C VAL A 158 -6.36 4.37 -7.53
N TYR A 159 -5.25 4.90 -7.00
CA TYR A 159 -3.93 4.87 -7.66
C TYR A 159 -2.99 3.95 -6.88
N GLY A 160 -2.23 3.11 -7.57
CA GLY A 160 -1.31 2.16 -6.94
C GLY A 160 0.10 2.27 -7.48
N SER A 161 1.09 2.16 -6.60
CA SER A 161 2.52 2.20 -6.94
C SER A 161 3.33 1.29 -6.01
N SER A 162 4.36 0.63 -6.54
CA SER A 162 5.11 -0.42 -5.82
C SER A 162 6.48 0.03 -5.33
N TRP A 163 6.93 1.25 -5.64
CA TRP A 163 8.27 1.72 -5.30
C TRP A 163 8.53 1.75 -3.79
N HIS A 164 9.77 1.44 -3.39
CA HIS A 164 10.17 1.46 -1.98
C HIS A 164 11.69 1.65 -1.79
N PRO A 165 12.15 2.05 -0.58
CA PRO A 165 13.56 2.32 -0.31
C PRO A 165 14.38 1.12 0.19
N LEU A 166 13.97 -0.13 -0.08
CA LEU A 166 14.66 -1.34 0.43
C LEU A 166 15.57 -1.92 -0.66
N PRO A 167 16.91 -1.80 -0.58
CA PRO A 167 17.82 -2.30 -1.61
C PRO A 167 17.76 -3.82 -1.77
N GLY A 168 18.06 -4.32 -2.97
CA GLY A 168 18.18 -5.75 -3.23
C GLY A 168 16.92 -6.46 -3.73
N TYR A 169 15.82 -5.71 -3.95
CA TYR A 169 14.52 -6.23 -4.38
C TYR A 169 14.00 -5.49 -5.63
N SER A 170 13.02 -6.07 -6.32
CA SER A 170 12.23 -5.35 -7.34
C SER A 170 11.64 -4.07 -6.78
N PHE A 171 11.44 -3.07 -7.63
CA PHE A 171 10.86 -1.76 -7.28
C PHE A 171 11.66 -0.96 -6.24
N SER A 172 12.89 -1.37 -5.96
CA SER A 172 13.78 -0.63 -5.09
C SER A 172 14.32 0.62 -5.77
N ARG A 173 14.30 1.74 -5.04
CA ARG A 173 14.93 3.00 -5.44
C ARG A 173 15.60 3.64 -4.22
N GLU A 174 16.69 4.37 -4.46
CA GLU A 174 17.32 5.14 -3.39
C GLU A 174 16.39 6.23 -2.86
N ARG A 175 16.53 6.53 -1.56
CA ARG A 175 15.85 7.66 -0.92
C ARG A 175 16.24 8.99 -1.60
N GLY A 176 15.33 9.95 -1.59
CA GLY A 176 15.53 11.23 -2.26
C GLY A 176 15.05 11.24 -3.71
N GLU A 177 15.87 11.74 -4.64
CA GLU A 177 15.41 12.11 -5.99
C GLU A 177 14.88 10.92 -6.79
N ALA A 178 15.49 9.74 -6.64
CA ALA A 178 15.05 8.53 -7.35
C ALA A 178 13.60 8.16 -6.99
N LEU A 179 13.28 8.08 -5.70
CA LEU A 179 11.90 7.86 -5.24
C LEU A 179 10.98 9.05 -5.55
N LEU A 180 11.45 10.29 -5.36
CA LEU A 180 10.65 11.48 -5.66
C LEU A 180 10.21 11.52 -7.12
N LYS A 181 11.08 11.11 -8.04
CA LYS A 181 10.77 11.02 -9.47
C LYS A 181 9.55 10.15 -9.72
N GLU A 182 9.46 9.00 -9.05
CA GLU A 182 8.30 8.11 -9.21
C GLU A 182 7.06 8.70 -8.52
N TRP A 183 7.21 9.27 -7.33
CA TRP A 183 6.10 9.90 -6.61
C TRP A 183 5.50 11.11 -7.33
N LYS A 184 6.23 11.77 -8.23
CA LYS A 184 5.69 12.83 -9.10
C LYS A 184 4.56 12.32 -10.02
N ASN A 185 4.55 11.03 -10.36
CA ASN A 185 3.54 10.43 -11.24
C ASN A 185 2.16 10.28 -10.58
N ILE A 186 2.08 10.33 -9.24
CA ILE A 186 0.81 10.19 -8.51
C ILE A 186 -0.12 11.37 -8.86
N PRO A 187 -1.32 11.14 -9.45
CA PRO A 187 -2.25 12.21 -9.81
C PRO A 187 -2.84 12.92 -8.59
N SER A 188 -3.04 14.24 -8.68
CA SER A 188 -3.59 15.06 -7.58
C SER A 188 -5.06 14.79 -7.26
N ASP A 189 -5.79 14.13 -8.15
CA ASP A 189 -7.21 13.75 -8.00
C ASP A 189 -7.39 12.33 -7.43
N THR A 190 -6.35 11.76 -6.83
CA THR A 190 -6.38 10.42 -6.22
C THR A 190 -7.19 10.43 -4.93
N ASP A 191 -8.25 9.62 -4.83
CA ASP A 191 -9.05 9.46 -3.60
C ASP A 191 -8.39 8.51 -2.61
N ILE A 192 -7.90 7.37 -3.13
CA ILE A 192 -7.21 6.32 -2.38
C ILE A 192 -5.85 6.07 -3.03
N LEU A 193 -4.78 6.24 -2.27
CA LEU A 193 -3.43 5.90 -2.67
C LEU A 193 -3.04 4.54 -2.08
N LEU A 194 -2.51 3.64 -2.92
CA LEU A 194 -1.91 2.39 -2.51
C LEU A 194 -0.40 2.47 -2.75
N THR A 195 0.39 2.23 -1.71
CA THR A 195 1.83 1.98 -1.85
C THR A 195 2.21 0.77 -1.03
N HIS A 196 3.31 0.10 -1.36
CA HIS A 196 3.80 -0.96 -0.49
C HIS A 196 4.50 -0.38 0.75
N THR A 197 5.44 0.55 0.52
CA THR A 197 6.15 1.26 1.59
C THR A 197 5.25 2.28 2.29
N PRO A 198 5.36 2.46 3.62
CA PRO A 198 4.69 3.55 4.32
C PRO A 198 5.30 4.93 4.01
N PRO A 199 4.55 6.03 4.14
CA PRO A 199 5.14 7.35 4.25
C PRO A 199 5.83 7.51 5.61
N LEU A 200 6.88 8.34 5.67
CA LEU A 200 7.60 8.61 6.91
C LEU A 200 6.65 9.01 8.06
N GLY A 201 6.83 8.40 9.22
CA GLY A 201 6.16 8.78 10.47
C GLY A 201 4.80 8.12 10.73
N TYR A 202 4.20 7.51 9.71
CA TYR A 202 2.90 6.83 9.85
C TYR A 202 3.08 5.32 9.78
N LEU A 203 2.95 4.67 10.95
CA LEU A 203 2.93 3.21 11.07
C LEU A 203 4.14 2.53 10.38
N ASP A 204 5.31 3.13 10.57
CA ASP A 204 6.55 2.81 9.85
C ASP A 204 7.75 2.51 10.78
N LEU A 205 7.50 2.27 12.07
CA LEU A 205 8.53 1.97 13.05
C LEU A 205 8.82 0.47 13.12
N PHE A 206 10.06 0.07 12.80
CA PHE A 206 10.54 -1.30 12.94
C PHE A 206 11.85 -1.34 13.72
N LYS A 207 11.89 -2.11 14.82
CA LYS A 207 13.07 -2.27 15.68
C LYS A 207 13.72 -0.93 16.11
N GLY A 208 12.91 0.11 16.34
CA GLY A 208 13.35 1.45 16.75
C GLY A 208 13.68 2.40 15.60
N GLU A 209 13.73 1.90 14.36
CA GLU A 209 14.06 2.68 13.17
C GLU A 209 12.82 2.96 12.32
N ARG A 210 12.79 4.15 11.68
CA ARG A 210 11.70 4.55 10.77
C ARG A 210 12.02 4.10 9.35
N TRP A 211 11.14 3.29 8.77
CA TRP A 211 11.31 2.74 7.44
C TRP A 211 10.56 3.54 6.37
N GLY A 212 9.65 4.44 6.75
CA GLY A 212 8.83 5.18 5.81
C GLY A 212 9.62 6.15 4.93
N CYS A 213 9.04 6.47 3.77
CA CYS A 213 9.65 7.35 2.77
C CYS A 213 9.28 8.82 3.02
N THR A 214 10.29 9.68 3.11
CA THR A 214 10.15 11.13 3.32
C THR A 214 9.46 11.82 2.15
N GLU A 215 9.92 11.55 0.93
CA GLU A 215 9.37 12.17 -0.28
C GLU A 215 7.93 11.72 -0.53
N LEU A 216 7.58 10.49 -0.13
CA LEU A 216 6.20 10.01 -0.17
C LEU A 216 5.32 10.76 0.83
N LEU A 217 5.79 10.95 2.07
CA LEU A 217 5.09 11.76 3.07
C LEU A 217 4.82 13.17 2.56
N ASN A 218 5.84 13.84 2.03
CA ASN A 218 5.72 15.21 1.51
C ASN A 218 4.75 15.26 0.32
N THR A 219 4.79 14.27 -0.56
CA THR A 219 3.84 14.12 -1.68
C THR A 219 2.40 13.98 -1.20
N VAL A 220 2.17 13.11 -0.22
CA VAL A 220 0.85 12.86 0.35
C VAL A 220 0.32 14.10 1.05
N GLU A 221 1.12 14.76 1.88
CA GLU A 221 0.60 15.85 2.70
C GLU A 221 0.49 17.20 2.00
N TYR A 222 1.40 17.49 1.07
CA TYR A 222 1.47 18.82 0.45
C TYR A 222 0.85 18.85 -0.94
N ARG A 223 0.90 17.75 -1.71
CA ARG A 223 0.47 17.73 -3.12
C ARG A 223 -0.83 16.95 -3.34
N VAL A 224 -0.83 15.64 -3.09
CA VAL A 224 -1.93 14.74 -3.47
C VAL A 224 -3.08 14.78 -2.48
N LYS A 225 -2.77 14.66 -1.19
CA LYS A 225 -3.73 14.72 -0.08
C LYS A 225 -4.93 13.76 -0.27
N PRO A 226 -4.68 12.47 -0.57
CA PRO A 226 -5.75 11.49 -0.75
C PRO A 226 -6.53 11.34 0.56
N LYS A 227 -7.78 10.89 0.48
CA LYS A 227 -8.58 10.64 1.68
C LYS A 227 -8.05 9.43 2.45
N TYR A 228 -7.56 8.41 1.72
CA TYR A 228 -6.93 7.23 2.29
C TYR A 228 -5.59 6.95 1.63
N HIS A 229 -4.61 6.56 2.44
CA HIS A 229 -3.33 6.01 1.99
C HIS A 229 -3.13 4.67 2.68
N ILE A 230 -3.11 3.60 1.89
CA ILE A 230 -3.10 2.22 2.38
C ILE A 230 -1.79 1.57 1.92
N PHE A 231 -1.13 0.89 2.85
CA PHE A 231 0.18 0.29 2.65
C PHE A 231 0.40 -0.92 3.57
N GLY A 232 1.59 -1.51 3.50
CA GLY A 232 1.99 -2.67 4.28
C GLY A 232 3.45 -2.56 4.75
N HIS A 233 4.23 -3.60 4.47
CA HIS A 233 5.70 -3.67 4.60
C HIS A 233 6.26 -3.69 6.02
N VAL A 234 5.73 -2.83 6.91
CA VAL A 234 6.17 -2.74 8.31
C VAL A 234 5.19 -3.52 9.18
N HIS A 235 5.47 -4.82 9.33
CA HIS A 235 4.55 -5.82 9.88
C HIS A 235 4.06 -5.52 11.31
N GLU A 236 4.93 -4.94 12.14
CA GLU A 236 4.72 -4.60 13.55
C GLU A 236 3.79 -3.41 13.75
N GLN A 237 3.37 -2.76 12.66
CA GLN A 237 2.66 -1.49 12.70
C GLN A 237 1.28 -1.56 12.05
N ASN A 238 0.70 -2.76 11.88
CA ASN A 238 -0.71 -2.89 11.48
C ASN A 238 -1.61 -1.97 12.32
N GLY A 239 -2.42 -1.16 11.64
CA GLY A 239 -3.25 -0.18 12.32
C GLY A 239 -3.66 0.99 11.44
N ILE A 240 -4.23 2.01 12.09
CA ILE A 240 -4.73 3.22 11.42
C ILE A 240 -4.24 4.46 12.17
N ALA A 241 -3.80 5.46 11.42
CA ALA A 241 -3.53 6.80 11.91
C ALA A 241 -4.11 7.87 10.96
N THR A 242 -4.23 9.11 11.42
CA THR A 242 -4.66 10.23 10.58
C THR A 242 -3.90 11.50 10.91
N ASN A 243 -3.77 12.38 9.90
CA ASN A 243 -3.34 13.76 10.07
C ASN A 243 -4.50 14.76 10.03
N GLY A 244 -5.73 14.28 10.17
CA GLY A 244 -6.96 15.07 10.06
C GLY A 244 -7.44 15.28 8.62
N LYS A 245 -6.62 14.97 7.61
CA LYS A 245 -6.99 15.03 6.19
C LYS A 245 -6.93 13.67 5.49
N THR A 246 -5.81 12.98 5.64
CA THR A 246 -5.57 11.65 5.12
C THR A 246 -5.65 10.64 6.27
N THR A 247 -6.30 9.51 6.00
CA THR A 247 -6.26 8.34 6.87
C THR A 247 -5.23 7.36 6.32
N PHE A 248 -4.25 7.03 7.13
CA PHE A 248 -3.15 6.11 6.84
C PHE A 248 -3.47 4.75 7.43
N ILE A 249 -3.38 3.69 6.62
CA ILE A 249 -3.70 2.33 7.00
C ILE A 249 -2.51 1.44 6.66
N ASN A 250 -1.87 0.90 7.68
CA ASN A 250 -0.95 -0.21 7.52
C ASN A 250 -1.76 -1.51 7.64
N ALA A 251 -1.87 -2.24 6.55
CA ALA A 251 -2.70 -3.43 6.40
C ALA A 251 -1.90 -4.75 6.50
N SER A 252 -0.65 -4.71 6.99
CA SER A 252 0.20 -5.90 7.11
C SER A 252 -0.46 -6.99 7.93
N ILE A 253 -0.58 -8.21 7.39
CA ILE A 253 -1.25 -9.34 8.06
C ILE A 253 -0.27 -10.17 8.89
N CYS A 254 0.87 -10.51 8.28
CA CYS A 254 1.88 -11.31 8.94
C CYS A 254 2.75 -10.48 9.89
N ASN A 255 3.33 -11.12 10.90
CA ASN A 255 4.47 -10.58 11.64
C ASN A 255 5.79 -10.88 10.89
N HIS A 256 6.94 -10.50 11.46
CA HIS A 256 8.26 -10.76 10.86
C HIS A 256 8.59 -12.26 10.73
N ASP A 257 8.02 -13.12 11.58
CA ASP A 257 8.15 -14.58 11.51
C ASP A 257 7.14 -15.20 10.50
N LEU A 258 6.47 -14.35 9.73
CA LEU A 258 5.44 -14.66 8.74
C LEU A 258 4.17 -15.28 9.32
N GLU A 259 3.94 -15.23 10.62
CA GLU A 259 2.72 -15.74 11.24
C GLU A 259 1.56 -14.75 11.05
N ILE A 260 0.36 -15.24 10.73
CA ILE A 260 -0.84 -14.41 10.65
C ILE A 260 -1.23 -13.99 12.07
N VAL A 261 -0.94 -12.73 12.43
CA VAL A 261 -1.25 -12.18 13.75
C VAL A 261 -2.24 -11.02 13.70
N ASN A 262 -2.33 -10.35 12.55
CA ASN A 262 -3.20 -9.19 12.38
C ASN A 262 -4.47 -9.56 11.60
N LYS A 263 -5.52 -8.77 11.84
CA LYS A 263 -6.80 -8.90 11.14
C LYS A 263 -6.88 -7.93 9.96
N PRO A 264 -7.70 -8.22 8.94
CA PRO A 264 -8.03 -7.25 7.90
C PRO A 264 -8.59 -5.96 8.48
N ILE A 265 -8.31 -4.84 7.83
CA ILE A 265 -8.85 -3.53 8.21
C ILE A 265 -9.94 -3.14 7.23
N ILE A 266 -11.08 -2.65 7.74
CA ILE A 266 -12.19 -2.20 6.89
C ILE A 266 -12.50 -0.72 7.08
N PHE A 267 -12.94 -0.06 6.01
CA PHE A 267 -13.52 1.27 6.08
C PHE A 267 -14.61 1.47 5.03
N ASP A 268 -15.50 2.43 5.31
CA ASP A 268 -16.65 2.74 4.45
C ASP A 268 -16.51 4.15 3.85
N ILE A 269 -16.66 4.28 2.54
CA ILE A 269 -16.74 5.57 1.83
C ILE A 269 -18.18 5.78 1.33
N PRO A 270 -18.82 6.94 1.58
CA PRO A 270 -20.12 7.23 0.98
C PRO A 270 -20.03 7.18 -0.54
N LEU A 271 -21.00 6.54 -1.20
CA LEU A 271 -21.09 6.54 -2.65
C LEU A 271 -21.18 7.99 -3.18
N PRO A 272 -20.46 8.32 -4.27
CA PRO A 272 -20.67 9.58 -4.97
C PRO A 272 -22.12 9.72 -5.41
N LYS A 273 -22.59 10.96 -5.57
CA LYS A 273 -23.96 11.23 -6.04
C LYS A 273 -24.21 10.52 -7.37
N ASN A 274 -25.35 9.86 -7.51
CA ASN A 274 -25.79 9.12 -8.69
C ASN A 274 -24.97 7.85 -9.02
N VAL A 275 -24.14 7.36 -8.10
CA VAL A 275 -23.48 6.04 -8.24
C VAL A 275 -24.24 4.99 -7.42
N SER A 276 -24.48 3.83 -8.03
CA SER A 276 -25.11 2.65 -7.42
C SER A 276 -24.15 1.47 -7.41
N LYS A 277 -24.33 0.56 -6.46
CA LYS A 277 -23.63 -0.74 -6.44
C LYS A 277 -24.30 -1.80 -7.31
N ILE A 278 -25.62 -1.66 -7.46
CA ILE A 278 -26.53 -2.45 -8.30
C ILE A 278 -26.37 -1.95 -9.74
#